data_AF-A0A6G3WM96-F1
#
_entry.id   AF-A0A6G3WM96-F1
#
_cell.length_a   1.000
_cell.length_b   1.000
_cell.length_c   1.000
_cell.angle_alpha   90.00
_cell.angle_beta   90.00
_cell.angle_gamma   90.00
#
_symmetry.space_group_name_H-M   'P 1'
#
loop_
_entity.id
_entity.type
_entity.pdbx_description
1 polymer ?
#
loop_
_entity_poly.entity_id
_entity_poly.type
_entity_poly.pdbx_seq_one_letter_code
_entity_poly.pdbx_strand_id
1 'polypeptide(L)'
;ILVNLSESDDQRMRMSDLAAATLQSKSRLSHQITRMETAGLVRRTHCESDRRGLFAVLTEHGAETMRKVAPHHVASVRQHFMDL
;
A
#
# COMPACT_ATOMS: atom_id res chain seq x y z
N ILE A 1 2.84 -3.73 2.34
CA ILE A 1 1.84 -2.85 1.69
C ILE A 1 1.48 -3.38 0.30
N LEU A 2 2.35 -3.30 -0.72
CA LEU A 2 1.99 -3.74 -2.08
C LEU A 2 1.48 -5.19 -2.15
N VAL A 3 2.16 -6.13 -1.49
CA VAL A 3 1.72 -7.54 -1.40
C VAL A 3 0.32 -7.65 -0.78
N ASN A 4 0.12 -7.08 0.41
CA ASN A 4 -1.19 -7.08 1.07
C ASN A 4 -2.29 -6.49 0.19
N LEU A 5 -2.01 -5.40 -0.52
CA LEU A 5 -2.98 -4.81 -1.44
C LEU A 5 -3.24 -5.74 -2.64
N SER A 6 -2.21 -6.37 -3.21
CA SER A 6 -2.38 -7.27 -4.35
C SER A 6 -3.14 -8.56 -4.04
N GLU A 7 -3.11 -9.01 -2.79
CA GLU A 7 -3.82 -10.19 -2.30
C GLU A 7 -5.24 -9.86 -1.78
N SER A 8 -5.59 -8.56 -1.72
CA SER A 8 -6.91 -8.11 -1.27
C SER A 8 -7.90 -7.98 -2.41
N ASP A 9 -9.18 -8.15 -2.10
CA ASP A 9 -10.27 -7.90 -3.04
C ASP A 9 -10.21 -6.47 -3.59
N ASP A 10 -10.48 -6.33 -4.90
CA ASP A 10 -10.35 -5.08 -5.67
C ASP A 10 -8.97 -4.39 -5.57
N GLN A 11 -7.94 -5.12 -5.14
CA GLN A 11 -6.59 -4.61 -4.89
C GLN A 11 -6.55 -3.40 -3.93
N ARG A 12 -7.45 -3.38 -2.95
CA ARG A 12 -7.59 -2.27 -2.00
C ARG A 12 -7.78 -2.75 -0.58
N MET A 13 -7.35 -1.93 0.37
CA MET A 13 -7.59 -2.17 1.80
C MET A 13 -7.89 -0.86 2.51
N ARG A 14 -8.72 -0.91 3.55
CA ARG A 14 -8.89 0.25 4.44
C ARG A 14 -7.55 0.53 5.13
N MET A 15 -7.26 1.81 5.35
CA MET A 15 -6.04 2.23 6.04
C MET A 15 -5.90 1.62 7.45
N SER A 16 -7.00 1.39 8.17
CA SER A 16 -6.99 0.70 9.47
C SER A 16 -6.52 -0.74 9.36
N ASP A 17 -7.05 -1.45 8.38
CA ASP A 17 -6.88 -2.90 8.22
C ASP A 17 -5.49 -3.16 7.64
N LEU A 18 -5.04 -2.30 6.72
CA LEU A 18 -3.70 -2.31 6.20
C LEU A 18 -2.65 -2.05 7.31
N ALA A 19 -2.94 -1.15 8.26
CA ALA A 19 -2.04 -0.88 9.39
C ALA A 19 -1.90 -2.10 10.30
N ALA A 20 -3.02 -2.79 10.56
CA ALA A 20 -3.01 -4.05 11.31
C ALA A 20 -2.23 -5.14 10.55
N ALA A 21 -2.48 -5.31 9.26
CA ALA A 21 -1.83 -6.31 8.41
C ALA A 21 -0.32 -6.08 8.22
N THR A 22 0.16 -4.84 8.32
CA THR A 22 1.59 -4.51 8.26
C THR A 22 2.25 -4.35 9.63
N LEU A 23 1.51 -4.51 10.74
CA LEU A 23 1.98 -4.28 12.11
C LEU A 23 2.55 -2.86 12.31
N GLN A 24 1.95 -1.86 11.66
CA GLN A 24 2.35 -0.47 11.72
C GLN A 24 1.34 0.37 12.48
N SER A 25 1.81 1.43 13.14
CA SER A 25 0.89 2.46 13.64
C SER A 25 0.18 3.16 12.47
N LYS A 26 -1.05 3.64 12.70
CA LYS A 26 -1.81 4.38 11.67
C LYS A 26 -1.05 5.59 11.12
N SER A 27 -0.31 6.29 11.99
CA SER A 27 0.52 7.43 11.60
C SER A 27 1.66 6.98 10.67
N ARG A 28 2.44 5.96 11.08
CA ARG A 28 3.55 5.44 10.27
C ARG A 28 3.07 4.93 8.91
N LEU A 29 1.95 4.21 8.89
CA LEU A 29 1.34 3.78 7.63
C LEU A 29 0.94 4.98 6.76
N SER A 30 0.29 5.99 7.34
CA SER A 30 -0.13 7.18 6.58
C SER A 30 1.05 7.87 5.90
N HIS A 31 2.17 8.05 6.61
CA HIS A 31 3.39 8.61 6.03
C HIS A 31 3.94 7.74 4.89
N GLN A 32 3.99 6.43 5.10
CA GLN A 32 4.49 5.51 4.08
C GLN A 32 3.58 5.48 2.84
N ILE A 33 2.26 5.51 3.02
CA ILE A 33 1.31 5.60 1.91
C ILE A 33 1.48 6.92 1.16
N THR A 34 1.68 8.06 1.84
CA THR A 34 1.95 9.34 1.16
C THR A 34 3.17 9.22 0.23
N ARG A 35 4.26 8.59 0.70
CA ARG A 35 5.45 8.38 -0.13
C ARG A 35 5.18 7.46 -1.32
N MET A 36 4.41 6.39 -1.11
CA MET A 36 4.04 5.46 -2.17
C MET A 36 3.06 6.08 -3.19
N GLU A 37 2.21 7.01 -2.77
CA GLU A 37 1.38 7.83 -3.65
C GLU A 37 2.22 8.77 -4.51
N THR A 38 3.19 9.47 -3.91
CA THR A 38 4.14 10.31 -4.65
C THR A 38 4.93 9.50 -5.68
N ALA A 39 5.26 8.25 -5.37
CA ALA A 39 5.91 7.32 -6.30
C ALA A 39 4.94 6.67 -7.31
N GLY A 40 3.64 7.00 -7.29
CA GLY A 40 2.64 6.47 -8.21
C GLY A 40 2.30 4.98 -8.00
N LEU A 41 2.69 4.38 -6.88
CA LEU A 41 2.52 2.94 -6.61
C LEU A 41 1.16 2.60 -6.01
N VAL A 42 0.55 3.54 -5.29
CA VAL A 42 -0.77 3.41 -4.67
C VAL A 42 -1.53 4.72 -4.81
N ARG A 43 -2.83 4.70 -4.55
CA ARG A 43 -3.67 5.90 -4.40
C ARG A 43 -4.62 5.76 -3.23
N ARG A 44 -4.93 6.87 -2.55
CA ARG A 44 -6.03 6.94 -1.59
C ARG A 44 -7.34 7.22 -2.29
N THR A 45 -8.36 6.48 -1.90
CA THR A 45 -9.72 6.70 -2.40
C THR A 45 -10.70 6.77 -1.23
N HIS A 46 -11.62 7.72 -1.28
CA HIS A 46 -12.75 7.78 -0.36
C HIS A 46 -13.78 6.74 -0.75
N CYS A 47 -14.41 6.10 0.24
CA CYS A 47 -15.57 5.27 0.01
C CYS A 47 -16.81 6.16 -0.05
N GLU A 48 -17.45 6.29 -1.21
CA GLU A 48 -18.69 7.08 -1.36
C GLU A 48 -19.81 6.56 -0.46
N SER A 49 -19.84 5.25 -0.21
CA SER A 49 -20.86 4.57 0.61
C SER A 49 -20.54 4.55 2.11
N ASP A 50 -19.30 4.81 2.52
CA ASP A 50 -18.92 4.83 3.93
C ASP A 50 -17.95 5.98 4.23
N ARG A 51 -18.52 7.08 4.72
CA ARG A 51 -17.82 8.34 5.08
C ARG A 51 -16.70 8.18 6.11
N ARG A 52 -16.45 6.98 6.64
CA ARG A 52 -15.55 6.76 7.79
C ARG A 52 -14.17 6.23 7.43
N GLY A 53 -13.87 5.89 6.17
CA GLY A 53 -12.61 5.23 5.82
C GLY A 53 -11.97 5.68 4.51
N LEU A 54 -10.66 5.91 4.56
CA LEU A 54 -9.79 5.96 3.38
C LEU A 54 -9.35 4.54 3.01
N PHE A 55 -9.41 4.22 1.72
CA PHE A 55 -8.80 3.02 1.15
C PHE A 55 -7.45 3.37 0.55
N ALA A 56 -6.46 2.53 0.78
CA ALA A 56 -5.28 2.45 -0.09
C ALA A 56 -5.60 1.47 -1.21
N VAL A 57 -5.34 1.88 -2.45
CA VAL A 57 -5.60 1.10 -3.66
C VAL A 57 -4.29 0.94 -4.42
N LEU A 58 -3.98 -0.28 -4.84
CA LEU A 58 -2.84 -0.55 -5.70
C LEU A 58 -3.06 0.09 -7.08
N THR A 59 -2.04 0.77 -7.62
CA THR A 59 -2.09 1.24 -9.00
C THR A 59 -1.54 0.18 -9.95
N GLU A 60 -1.85 0.32 -11.24
CA GLU A 60 -1.24 -0.50 -12.28
C GLU A 60 0.30 -0.39 -12.28
N HIS A 61 0.83 0.82 -12.10
CA HIS A 61 2.26 1.05 -11.97
C HIS A 61 2.85 0.33 -10.74
N GLY A 62 2.14 0.32 -9.61
CA GLY A 62 2.51 -0.44 -8.42
C GLY A 62 2.56 -1.94 -8.68
N ALA A 63 1.55 -2.48 -9.38
CA ALA A 63 1.48 -3.89 -9.74
C ALA A 63 2.58 -4.30 -10.73
N GLU A 64 2.87 -3.47 -11.73
CA GLU A 64 3.95 -3.71 -12.68
C GLU A 64 5.32 -3.66 -12.00
N THR A 65 5.54 -2.68 -11.12
CA THR A 65 6.76 -2.55 -10.33
C THR A 65 6.97 -3.79 -9.47
N MET A 66 5.92 -4.27 -8.81
CA MET A 66 5.99 -5.51 -8.01
C MET A 66 6.35 -6.73 -8.86
N ARG A 67 5.80 -6.86 -10.09
CA ARG A 67 6.13 -7.95 -11.02
C ARG A 67 7.58 -7.89 -11.52
N LYS A 68 8.07 -6.70 -11.86
CA LYS A 68 9.47 -6.50 -12.32
C LYS A 68 10.50 -6.84 -11.23
N VAL A 69 10.10 -6.69 -9.98
CA VAL A 69 10.96 -6.85 -8.80
C VAL A 69 10.86 -8.26 -8.19
N ALA A 70 9.95 -9.11 -8.71
CA ALA A 70 9.55 -10.40 -8.14
C ALA A 70 10.63 -11.51 -8.07
N PRO A 71 11.68 -11.60 -8.90
CA PRO A 71 12.61 -12.73 -8.75
C PRO A 71 13.54 -12.64 -7.51
N HIS A 72 13.80 -11.44 -6.96
CA HIS A 72 14.85 -11.27 -5.94
C HIS A 72 14.53 -10.37 -4.72
N HIS A 73 13.41 -9.64 -4.68
CA HIS A 73 13.36 -8.41 -3.86
C HIS A 73 12.13 -8.20 -2.95
N VAL A 74 11.32 -9.21 -2.63
CA VAL A 74 10.25 -9.02 -1.61
C VAL A 74 10.82 -8.53 -0.26
N ALA A 75 12.09 -8.86 0.05
CA ALA A 75 12.85 -8.29 1.16
C ALA A 75 13.39 -6.86 0.92
N SER A 76 13.76 -6.53 -0.31
CA SER A 76 14.42 -5.25 -0.66
C SER A 76 13.46 -4.07 -0.78
N VAL A 77 12.24 -4.32 -1.27
CA VAL A 77 11.15 -3.32 -1.26
C VAL A 77 10.72 -3.02 0.17
N ARG A 78 10.74 -4.02 1.06
CA ARG A 78 10.57 -3.76 2.50
C ARG A 78 11.63 -2.77 2.99
N GLN A 79 12.91 -2.97 2.69
CA GLN A 79 13.96 -2.05 3.16
C GLN A 79 13.88 -0.65 2.55
N HIS A 80 13.68 -0.50 1.23
CA HIS A 80 13.63 0.82 0.59
C HIS A 80 12.45 1.71 1.06
N PHE A 81 11.35 1.09 1.50
CA PHE A 81 10.17 1.83 1.94
C PHE A 81 9.97 1.85 3.47
N MET A 82 10.70 1.05 4.26
CA MET A 82 10.58 1.01 5.72
C MET A 82 11.60 1.89 6.46
N ASP A 83 12.74 2.22 5.83
CA ASP A 83 13.91 2.86 6.46
C ASP A 83 14.11 4.36 6.11
N LEU A 84 13.10 5.04 5.56
CA LEU A 84 13.14 6.49 5.22
C LEU A 84 11.93 7.23 5.77
#